data_AF-C0QTP2-F1
#
_entry.id   AF-C0QTP2-F1
#
_cell.length_a   1.000
_cell.length_b   1.000
_cell.length_c   1.000
_cell.angle_alpha   90.00
_cell.angle_beta   90.00
_cell.angle_gamma   90.00
#
_symmetry.space_group_name_H-M   'P 1'
#
loop_
_entity.id
_entity.type
_entity.pdbx_description
1 polymer ?
#
loop_
_entity_poly.entity_id
_entity_poly.type
_entity_poly.pdbx_seq_one_letter_code
_entity_poly.pdbx_strand_id
1 'polypeptide(L)'
;MEILDKHLEDTSKVDKVVERSVDFLKKEIQSFRDLESFLKDSGNFLVIRRSCVEFVRREFKDLNKWETRKAVSEIFKKLDFKIDQQNLDKLVFLFFTDAVCETSPTPSPLVFDYNGNIFVKRHSIAIDFDLVPFLMESIENLNSVKKHQAVFKIYPEDQLVTKGISKHVSDLNFLILDLLEKVLYEEVIPFDTVVIHKGKELKPDLDILKLGIESVFSGITEYFLGEKEILKTGILNKKQSSIFVKVKNYVIDQLKDKDELEYLLFTSDADEESTEGRIFTVLDYTNQKNVFEESLKREDATVNDRIESIFWLLGIDNINITLLVMYFDTDDIVYYILELLRQAQDEGFLTERFKRSVKSFLENLFQYPYISKGFMNQKTLDKAMRILFEDDKKLMADYSYYTKRYDQFLEITKDIQDKDPYTQLRQLTARYLKGDISKEDYKNWLILIPSGEAHFLYNLFSDSLDSLPYDNEYRILVDIYKKGEFVEEGKDPSEEEKIYTMILRVLGVYPEEERLKKLLNLRYEA
;
A
#
# COMPACT_ATOMS: atom_id res chain seq x y z
N MET A 1 -11.88 8.10 -10.59
CA MET A 1 -13.15 8.66 -11.12
C MET A 1 -12.92 9.72 -12.20
N GLU A 2 -11.87 10.54 -12.11
CA GLU A 2 -11.55 11.55 -13.15
C GLU A 2 -11.45 10.98 -14.57
N ILE A 3 -10.95 9.75 -14.75
CA ILE A 3 -10.89 9.10 -16.06
C ILE A 3 -12.28 8.78 -16.64
N LEU A 4 -13.26 8.44 -15.79
CA LEU A 4 -14.63 8.22 -16.25
C LEU A 4 -15.23 9.55 -16.69
N ASP A 5 -15.03 10.60 -15.89
CA ASP A 5 -15.61 11.91 -16.14
C ASP A 5 -15.03 12.58 -17.41
N LYS A 6 -13.78 12.27 -17.79
CA LYS A 6 -13.14 12.69 -19.05
C LYS A 6 -13.91 12.24 -20.30
N HIS A 7 -14.61 11.10 -20.24
CA HIS A 7 -15.30 10.50 -21.38
C HIS A 7 -16.82 10.73 -21.39
N LEU A 8 -17.35 11.56 -20.48
CA LEU A 8 -18.77 11.87 -20.39
C LEU A 8 -19.08 13.21 -21.08
N GLU A 9 -19.49 13.15 -22.35
CA GLU A 9 -19.91 14.36 -23.09
C GLU A 9 -21.38 14.76 -22.78
N ASP A 10 -22.26 13.79 -22.52
CA ASP A 10 -23.68 14.00 -22.16
C ASP A 10 -24.12 13.02 -21.06
N THR A 11 -24.33 13.54 -19.84
CA THR A 11 -24.76 12.70 -18.70
C THR A 11 -26.25 12.34 -18.76
N SER A 12 -27.06 13.04 -19.55
CA SER A 12 -28.53 12.88 -19.55
C SER A 12 -28.97 11.48 -19.97
N LYS A 13 -28.18 10.82 -20.81
CA LYS A 13 -28.40 9.44 -21.23
C LYS A 13 -28.02 8.44 -20.14
N VAL A 14 -26.89 8.66 -19.47
CA VAL A 14 -26.44 7.86 -18.32
C VAL A 14 -27.49 7.95 -17.21
N ASP A 15 -27.96 9.15 -16.87
CA ASP A 15 -28.95 9.38 -15.81
C ASP A 15 -30.26 8.61 -16.07
N LYS A 16 -30.76 8.62 -17.31
CA LYS A 16 -31.96 7.86 -17.70
C LYS A 16 -31.76 6.35 -17.57
N VAL A 17 -30.60 5.84 -17.97
CA VAL A 17 -30.29 4.40 -17.84
C VAL A 17 -30.19 4.03 -16.36
N VAL A 18 -29.58 4.88 -15.55
CA VAL A 18 -29.47 4.69 -14.09
C VAL A 18 -30.87 4.61 -13.46
N GLU A 19 -31.75 5.58 -13.71
CA GLU A 19 -33.12 5.59 -13.15
C GLU A 19 -33.90 4.34 -13.54
N ARG A 20 -33.93 4.00 -14.83
CA ARG A 20 -34.65 2.81 -15.32
C ARG A 20 -34.09 1.51 -14.75
N SER A 21 -32.77 1.44 -14.56
CA SER A 21 -32.11 0.25 -14.02
C SER A 21 -32.43 0.06 -12.53
N VAL A 22 -32.44 1.15 -11.75
CA VAL A 22 -32.83 1.10 -10.33
C VAL A 22 -34.27 0.62 -10.19
N ASP A 23 -35.19 1.16 -10.99
CA ASP A 23 -36.61 0.76 -10.97
C ASP A 23 -36.78 -0.71 -11.40
N PHE A 24 -36.08 -1.13 -12.45
CA PHE A 24 -36.07 -2.52 -12.91
C PHE A 24 -35.58 -3.48 -11.82
N LEU A 25 -34.41 -3.20 -11.23
CA LEU A 25 -33.81 -4.07 -10.20
C LEU A 25 -34.70 -4.17 -8.97
N LYS A 26 -35.27 -3.06 -8.49
CA LYS A 26 -36.22 -3.07 -7.36
C LYS A 26 -37.45 -3.93 -7.66
N LYS A 27 -37.96 -3.90 -8.90
CA LYS A 27 -39.10 -4.71 -9.32
C LYS A 27 -38.76 -6.20 -9.42
N GLU A 28 -37.60 -6.55 -9.96
CA GLU A 28 -37.13 -7.94 -10.02
C GLU A 28 -36.95 -8.51 -8.62
N ILE A 29 -36.33 -7.75 -7.71
CA ILE A 29 -36.17 -8.13 -6.29
C ILE A 29 -37.54 -8.37 -5.63
N GLN A 30 -38.49 -7.46 -5.81
CA GLN A 30 -39.85 -7.57 -5.23
C GLN A 30 -40.67 -8.76 -5.79
N SER A 31 -40.26 -9.34 -6.92
CA SER A 31 -40.96 -10.48 -7.52
C SER A 31 -40.75 -11.78 -6.71
N PHE A 32 -39.81 -11.78 -5.76
CA PHE A 32 -39.56 -12.89 -4.86
C PHE A 32 -39.65 -12.44 -3.40
N ARG A 33 -40.06 -13.36 -2.52
CA ARG A 33 -40.30 -13.03 -1.11
C ARG A 33 -38.99 -12.84 -0.34
N ASP A 34 -38.05 -13.75 -0.54
CA ASP A 34 -36.75 -13.81 0.13
C ASP A 34 -35.78 -14.73 -0.63
N LEU A 35 -34.49 -14.70 -0.26
CA LEU A 35 -33.44 -15.50 -0.89
C LEU A 35 -33.72 -17.02 -0.79
N GLU A 36 -34.27 -17.50 0.32
CA GLU A 36 -34.54 -18.93 0.51
C GLU A 36 -35.65 -19.43 -0.43
N SER A 37 -36.68 -18.61 -0.64
CA SER A 37 -37.76 -18.87 -1.59
C SER A 37 -37.26 -18.85 -3.04
N PHE A 38 -36.31 -17.97 -3.35
CA PHE A 38 -35.68 -17.89 -4.66
C PHE A 38 -34.88 -19.17 -4.97
N LEU A 39 -34.06 -19.62 -4.01
CA LEU A 39 -33.18 -20.78 -4.16
C LEU A 39 -33.92 -22.14 -4.22
N LYS A 40 -35.21 -22.20 -3.87
CA LYS A 40 -36.02 -23.44 -3.91
C LYS A 40 -36.33 -23.93 -5.31
N ASP A 41 -36.34 -23.04 -6.31
CA ASP A 41 -36.57 -23.39 -7.71
C ASP A 41 -35.41 -22.91 -8.57
N SER A 42 -34.64 -23.86 -9.12
CA SER A 42 -33.51 -23.57 -10.00
C SER A 42 -33.92 -22.87 -11.30
N GLY A 43 -35.20 -22.94 -11.69
CA GLY A 43 -35.76 -22.19 -12.81
C GLY A 43 -35.75 -20.68 -12.58
N ASN A 44 -35.84 -20.22 -11.33
CA ASN A 44 -35.85 -18.78 -10.99
C ASN A 44 -34.56 -18.09 -11.42
N PHE A 45 -33.42 -18.78 -11.30
CA PHE A 45 -32.11 -18.28 -11.74
C PHE A 45 -32.12 -17.95 -13.24
N LEU A 46 -32.61 -18.88 -14.06
CA LEU A 46 -32.67 -18.70 -15.51
C LEU A 46 -33.63 -17.57 -15.91
N VAL A 47 -34.74 -17.43 -15.18
CA VAL A 47 -35.73 -16.37 -15.42
C VAL A 47 -35.13 -14.99 -15.13
N ILE A 48 -34.54 -14.77 -13.95
CA ILE A 48 -33.94 -13.47 -13.60
C ILE A 48 -32.77 -13.15 -14.53
N ARG A 49 -31.86 -14.11 -14.76
CA ARG A 49 -30.71 -13.88 -15.64
C ARG A 49 -31.17 -13.46 -17.03
N ARG A 50 -32.18 -14.14 -17.58
CA ARG A 50 -32.76 -13.79 -18.88
C ARG A 50 -33.38 -12.38 -18.86
N SER A 51 -34.14 -12.05 -17.82
CA SER A 51 -34.74 -10.71 -17.66
C SER A 51 -33.66 -9.62 -17.64
N CYS A 52 -32.59 -9.82 -16.87
CA CYS A 52 -31.45 -8.90 -16.81
C CYS A 52 -30.77 -8.73 -18.18
N VAL A 53 -30.48 -9.82 -18.88
CA VAL A 53 -29.87 -9.77 -20.22
C VAL A 53 -30.75 -9.03 -21.23
N GLU A 54 -32.05 -9.30 -21.25
CA GLU A 54 -33.00 -8.62 -22.15
C GLU A 54 -33.10 -7.12 -21.83
N PHE A 55 -33.12 -6.77 -20.54
CA PHE A 55 -33.13 -5.38 -20.09
C PHE A 55 -31.85 -4.64 -20.47
N VAL A 56 -30.68 -5.20 -20.13
CA VAL A 56 -29.37 -4.59 -20.39
C VAL A 56 -29.17 -4.38 -21.89
N ARG A 57 -29.47 -5.40 -22.72
CA ARG A 57 -29.39 -5.27 -24.19
C ARG A 57 -30.26 -4.15 -24.77
N ARG A 58 -31.35 -3.78 -24.08
CA ARG A 58 -32.24 -2.71 -24.53
C ARG A 58 -31.77 -1.35 -24.03
N GLU A 59 -31.45 -1.22 -22.75
CA GLU A 59 -31.17 0.09 -22.13
C GLU A 59 -29.71 0.52 -22.29
N PHE A 60 -28.75 -0.40 -22.35
CA PHE A 60 -27.31 -0.09 -22.42
C PHE A 60 -26.76 -0.07 -23.85
N LYS A 61 -27.56 -0.46 -24.86
CA LYS A 61 -27.12 -0.64 -26.25
C LYS A 61 -26.34 0.55 -26.82
N ASP A 62 -26.78 1.76 -26.49
CA ASP A 62 -26.21 2.96 -27.07
C ASP A 62 -25.04 3.49 -26.22
N LEU A 63 -24.82 2.98 -25.00
CA LEU A 63 -23.74 3.44 -24.13
C LEU A 63 -22.40 2.86 -24.58
N ASN A 64 -21.35 3.67 -24.50
CA ASN A 64 -19.98 3.17 -24.62
C ASN A 64 -19.50 2.54 -23.29
N LYS A 65 -18.30 1.93 -23.29
CA LYS A 65 -17.74 1.26 -22.10
C LYS A 65 -17.60 2.21 -20.89
N TRP A 66 -17.24 3.47 -21.10
CA TRP A 66 -17.02 4.47 -20.05
C TRP A 66 -18.34 4.94 -19.43
N GLU A 67 -19.32 5.27 -20.29
CA GLU A 67 -20.67 5.60 -19.88
C GLU A 67 -21.32 4.44 -19.11
N THR A 68 -21.07 3.20 -19.56
CA THR A 68 -21.55 1.99 -18.88
C THR A 68 -20.93 1.80 -17.50
N ARG A 69 -19.60 1.97 -17.36
CA ARG A 69 -18.90 1.94 -16.07
C ARG A 69 -19.47 2.98 -15.10
N LYS A 70 -19.69 4.21 -15.58
CA LYS A 70 -20.31 5.28 -14.78
C LYS A 70 -21.75 4.92 -14.37
N ALA A 71 -22.57 4.46 -15.32
CA ALA A 71 -23.96 4.09 -15.06
C ALA A 71 -24.04 3.01 -13.98
N VAL A 72 -23.24 1.94 -14.08
CA VAL A 72 -23.23 0.86 -13.09
C VAL A 72 -22.81 1.35 -11.71
N SER A 73 -21.76 2.18 -11.62
CA SER A 73 -21.31 2.75 -10.34
C SER A 73 -22.42 3.58 -9.67
N GLU A 74 -23.14 4.40 -10.43
CA GLU A 74 -24.25 5.22 -9.92
C GLU A 74 -25.51 4.39 -9.58
N ILE A 75 -25.78 3.32 -10.35
CA ILE A 75 -26.84 2.35 -10.03
C ILE A 75 -26.55 1.71 -8.67
N PHE A 76 -25.32 1.25 -8.44
CA PHE A 76 -24.91 0.66 -7.17
C PHE A 76 -25.15 1.61 -5.98
N LYS A 77 -24.71 2.87 -6.11
CA LYS A 77 -24.92 3.90 -5.07
C LYS A 77 -26.40 4.16 -4.79
N LYS A 78 -27.24 4.23 -5.83
CA LYS A 78 -28.69 4.52 -5.68
C LYS A 78 -29.51 3.35 -5.14
N LEU A 79 -29.00 2.12 -5.25
CA LEU A 79 -29.66 0.94 -4.70
C LEU A 79 -29.48 0.82 -3.18
N ASP A 80 -28.49 1.51 -2.61
CA ASP A 80 -28.22 1.57 -1.16
C ASP A 80 -28.10 0.16 -0.52
N PHE A 81 -27.39 -0.74 -1.21
CA PHE A 81 -27.21 -2.11 -0.78
C PHE A 81 -26.28 -2.23 0.42
N LYS A 82 -26.60 -3.15 1.33
CA LYS A 82 -25.65 -3.63 2.36
C LYS A 82 -24.89 -4.84 1.82
N ILE A 83 -23.63 -4.64 1.42
CA ILE A 83 -22.78 -5.70 0.80
C ILE A 83 -22.57 -6.89 1.76
N ASP A 84 -22.57 -6.63 3.06
CA ASP A 84 -22.18 -7.56 4.13
C ASP A 84 -23.19 -8.69 4.37
N GLN A 85 -24.36 -8.64 3.72
CA GLN A 85 -25.42 -9.63 3.86
C GLN A 85 -25.60 -10.40 2.55
N GLN A 86 -25.62 -11.73 2.63
CA GLN A 86 -26.10 -12.59 1.55
C GLN A 86 -27.62 -12.41 1.44
N ASN A 87 -28.06 -11.66 0.44
CA ASN A 87 -29.48 -11.37 0.21
C ASN A 87 -29.82 -11.42 -1.29
N LEU A 88 -31.12 -11.38 -1.57
CA LEU A 88 -31.64 -11.44 -2.93
C LEU A 88 -31.16 -10.24 -3.76
N ASP A 89 -31.14 -9.06 -3.15
CA ASP A 89 -30.71 -7.79 -3.74
C ASP A 89 -29.32 -7.90 -4.37
N LYS A 90 -28.35 -8.40 -3.59
CA LYS A 90 -26.97 -8.66 -4.03
C LYS A 90 -26.94 -9.64 -5.18
N LEU A 91 -27.70 -10.73 -5.10
CA LEU A 91 -27.72 -11.77 -6.14
C LEU A 91 -28.28 -11.24 -7.47
N VAL A 92 -29.41 -10.51 -7.44
CA VAL A 92 -30.01 -9.89 -8.63
C VAL A 92 -29.06 -8.85 -9.23
N PHE A 93 -28.39 -8.06 -8.39
CA PHE A 93 -27.38 -7.11 -8.86
C PHE A 93 -26.16 -7.79 -9.50
N LEU A 94 -25.72 -8.94 -8.99
CA LEU A 94 -24.66 -9.73 -9.62
C LEU A 94 -25.09 -10.25 -11.01
N PHE A 95 -26.31 -10.77 -11.17
CA PHE A 95 -26.82 -11.16 -12.50
C PHE A 95 -26.91 -9.98 -13.47
N PHE A 96 -27.32 -8.82 -12.98
CA PHE A 96 -27.37 -7.61 -13.77
C PHE A 96 -25.97 -7.17 -14.23
N THR A 97 -25.00 -7.15 -13.34
CA THR A 97 -23.63 -6.75 -13.68
C THR A 97 -22.92 -7.77 -14.57
N ASP A 98 -23.21 -9.07 -14.42
CA ASP A 98 -22.80 -10.09 -15.40
C ASP A 98 -23.37 -9.81 -16.79
N ALA A 99 -24.68 -9.57 -16.87
CA ALA A 99 -25.33 -9.23 -18.13
C ALA A 99 -24.74 -7.98 -18.78
N VAL A 100 -24.32 -6.98 -17.97
CA VAL A 100 -23.60 -5.79 -18.43
C VAL A 100 -22.22 -6.15 -18.98
N CYS A 101 -21.42 -6.95 -18.26
CA CYS A 101 -20.09 -7.37 -18.72
C CYS A 101 -20.14 -8.22 -20.00
N GLU A 102 -21.17 -9.03 -20.18
CA GLU A 102 -21.42 -9.86 -21.38
C GLU A 102 -21.85 -9.03 -22.62
N THR A 103 -22.07 -7.71 -22.50
CA THR A 103 -22.39 -6.86 -23.66
C THR A 103 -21.14 -6.39 -24.39
N SER A 104 -21.26 -6.19 -25.72
CA SER A 104 -20.18 -5.63 -26.54
C SER A 104 -20.43 -4.15 -26.84
N PRO A 105 -19.45 -3.25 -26.61
CA PRO A 105 -18.11 -3.51 -26.04
C PRO A 105 -18.15 -3.78 -24.53
N THR A 106 -17.32 -4.72 -24.05
CA THR A 106 -17.32 -5.12 -22.63
C THR A 106 -16.74 -4.02 -21.72
N PRO A 107 -17.50 -3.59 -20.70
CA PRO A 107 -17.06 -2.57 -19.74
C PRO A 107 -16.19 -3.11 -18.60
N SER A 108 -15.92 -4.42 -18.54
CA SER A 108 -15.07 -5.03 -17.51
C SER A 108 -13.66 -4.40 -17.46
N PRO A 109 -13.04 -4.27 -16.27
CA PRO A 109 -13.60 -4.52 -14.94
C PRO A 109 -14.60 -3.44 -14.50
N LEU A 110 -15.63 -3.84 -13.75
CA LEU A 110 -16.58 -2.92 -13.11
C LEU A 110 -16.15 -2.67 -11.67
N VAL A 111 -16.28 -1.43 -11.20
CA VAL A 111 -15.91 -1.03 -9.83
C VAL A 111 -17.08 -0.42 -9.07
N PHE A 112 -17.14 -0.69 -7.77
CA PHE A 112 -18.19 -0.21 -6.87
C PHE A 112 -17.56 0.48 -5.67
N ASP A 113 -18.06 1.67 -5.32
CA ASP A 113 -17.65 2.38 -4.10
C ASP A 113 -18.67 2.07 -2.99
N TYR A 114 -18.20 1.49 -1.88
CA TYR A 114 -19.00 1.19 -0.71
C TYR A 114 -18.25 1.61 0.57
N ASN A 115 -18.83 2.59 1.28
CA ASN A 115 -18.27 3.18 2.50
C ASN A 115 -16.81 3.67 2.34
N GLY A 116 -16.46 4.20 1.16
CA GLY A 116 -15.12 4.70 0.86
C GLY A 116 -14.11 3.63 0.44
N ASN A 117 -14.54 2.37 0.32
CA ASN A 117 -13.73 1.29 -0.22
C ASN A 117 -14.19 0.94 -1.64
N ILE A 118 -13.24 0.72 -2.53
CA ILE A 118 -13.51 0.35 -3.92
C ILE A 118 -13.45 -1.18 -4.01
N PHE A 119 -14.50 -1.77 -4.58
CA PHE A 119 -14.60 -3.19 -4.86
C PHE A 119 -14.62 -3.43 -6.36
N VAL A 120 -13.83 -4.39 -6.82
CA VAL A 120 -13.79 -4.79 -8.22
C VAL A 120 -14.69 -6.02 -8.43
N LYS A 121 -15.54 -5.97 -9.46
CA LYS A 121 -16.41 -7.09 -9.81
C LYS A 121 -15.59 -8.22 -10.45
N ARG A 122 -15.56 -9.37 -9.79
CA ARG A 122 -14.99 -10.61 -10.35
C ARG A 122 -15.92 -11.33 -11.32
N HIS A 123 -15.32 -12.08 -12.24
CA HIS A 123 -16.04 -12.93 -13.19
C HIS A 123 -16.73 -14.08 -12.46
N SER A 124 -17.98 -14.39 -12.82
CA SER A 124 -18.77 -15.39 -12.09
C SER A 124 -18.17 -16.79 -12.11
N ILE A 125 -17.54 -17.22 -13.21
CA ILE A 125 -16.71 -18.47 -13.21
C ILE A 125 -15.66 -18.49 -12.08
N ALA A 126 -14.97 -17.38 -11.81
CA ALA A 126 -13.95 -17.34 -10.77
C ALA A 126 -14.55 -17.47 -9.37
N ILE A 127 -15.74 -16.89 -9.15
CA ILE A 127 -16.46 -16.93 -7.88
C ILE A 127 -17.22 -18.25 -7.68
N ASP A 128 -18.00 -18.68 -8.67
CA ASP A 128 -18.88 -19.86 -8.62
C ASP A 128 -18.09 -21.17 -8.42
N PHE A 129 -16.86 -21.23 -8.94
CA PHE A 129 -15.96 -22.38 -8.80
C PHE A 129 -14.83 -22.17 -7.79
N ASP A 130 -14.84 -21.07 -7.03
CA ASP A 130 -13.82 -20.71 -6.03
C ASP A 130 -12.38 -20.80 -6.59
N LEU A 131 -12.16 -20.15 -7.74
CA LEU A 131 -10.90 -20.25 -8.49
C LEU A 131 -9.91 -19.13 -8.17
N VAL A 132 -10.31 -18.08 -7.45
CA VAL A 132 -9.42 -16.95 -7.16
C VAL A 132 -8.09 -17.40 -6.53
N PRO A 133 -8.05 -18.29 -5.51
CA PRO A 133 -6.78 -18.77 -4.95
C PRO A 133 -5.90 -19.47 -5.98
N PHE A 134 -6.49 -20.32 -6.82
CA PHE A 134 -5.78 -21.05 -7.87
C PHE A 134 -5.23 -20.12 -8.96
N LEU A 135 -6.02 -19.12 -9.36
CA LEU A 135 -5.62 -18.13 -10.37
C LEU A 135 -4.47 -17.28 -9.84
N MET A 136 -4.57 -16.79 -8.61
CA MET A 136 -3.51 -16.00 -7.98
C MET A 136 -2.22 -16.81 -7.79
N GLU A 137 -2.30 -18.05 -7.30
CA GLU A 137 -1.12 -18.93 -7.21
C GLU A 137 -0.49 -19.17 -8.60
N SER A 138 -1.31 -19.37 -9.63
CA SER A 138 -0.81 -19.54 -11.00
C SER A 138 -0.14 -18.28 -11.53
N ILE A 139 -0.68 -17.10 -11.22
CA ILE A 139 -0.09 -15.80 -11.54
C ILE A 139 1.22 -15.62 -10.78
N GLU A 140 1.28 -15.88 -9.48
CA GLU A 140 2.47 -15.75 -8.65
C GLU A 140 3.65 -16.57 -9.18
N ASN A 141 3.38 -17.78 -9.67
CA ASN A 141 4.35 -18.70 -10.26
C ASN A 141 4.89 -18.29 -11.65
N LEU A 142 4.37 -17.22 -12.27
CA LEU A 142 4.93 -16.67 -13.50
C LEU A 142 6.35 -16.13 -13.28
N ASN A 143 7.08 -15.93 -14.38
CA ASN A 143 8.48 -15.51 -14.34
C ASN A 143 8.69 -14.20 -13.55
N SER A 144 9.31 -14.30 -12.38
CA SER A 144 9.53 -13.17 -11.47
C SER A 144 10.38 -12.08 -12.09
N VAL A 145 11.47 -12.42 -12.81
CA VAL A 145 12.35 -11.44 -13.46
C VAL A 145 11.57 -10.59 -14.45
N LYS A 146 10.74 -11.21 -15.28
CA LYS A 146 9.91 -10.50 -16.26
C LYS A 146 8.84 -9.63 -15.60
N LYS A 147 8.27 -10.07 -14.47
CA LYS A 147 7.34 -9.23 -13.69
C LYS A 147 8.03 -7.94 -13.24
N HIS A 148 9.23 -8.06 -12.67
CA HIS A 148 9.99 -6.89 -12.23
C HIS A 148 10.30 -5.97 -13.41
N GLN A 149 10.81 -6.51 -14.52
CA GLN A 149 11.06 -5.74 -15.74
C GLN A 149 9.80 -5.02 -16.25
N ALA A 150 8.65 -5.68 -16.25
CA ALA A 150 7.38 -5.07 -16.65
C ALA A 150 6.98 -3.94 -15.69
N VAL A 151 7.10 -4.16 -14.37
CA VAL A 151 6.85 -3.12 -13.34
C VAL A 151 7.68 -1.87 -13.60
N PHE A 152 8.99 -2.01 -13.89
CA PHE A 152 9.86 -0.88 -14.24
C PHE A 152 9.49 -0.15 -15.54
N LYS A 153 8.68 -0.77 -16.42
CA LYS A 153 8.17 -0.12 -17.65
C LYS A 153 6.78 0.48 -17.49
N ILE A 154 5.96 -0.08 -16.61
CA ILE A 154 4.59 0.34 -16.36
C ILE A 154 4.57 1.58 -15.46
N TYR A 155 5.31 1.52 -14.36
CA TYR A 155 5.27 2.55 -13.33
C TYR A 155 6.47 3.49 -13.46
N PRO A 156 6.27 4.80 -13.26
CA PRO A 156 7.37 5.75 -13.23
C PRO A 156 8.25 5.52 -11.99
N GLU A 157 9.53 5.86 -12.11
CA GLU A 157 10.54 5.65 -11.06
C GLU A 157 10.17 6.29 -9.72
N ASP A 158 9.54 7.48 -9.76
CA ASP A 158 9.09 8.13 -8.53
C ASP A 158 8.09 7.25 -7.76
N GLN A 159 7.14 6.61 -8.44
CA GLN A 159 6.19 5.68 -7.80
C GLN A 159 6.87 4.42 -7.28
N LEU A 160 7.79 3.85 -8.06
CA LEU A 160 8.52 2.64 -7.67
C LEU A 160 9.30 2.84 -6.36
N VAL A 161 9.95 4.00 -6.23
CA VAL A 161 10.73 4.33 -5.04
C VAL A 161 9.85 4.76 -3.87
N THR A 162 8.71 5.45 -4.10
CA THR A 162 7.84 5.88 -2.99
C THR A 162 6.99 4.74 -2.44
N LYS A 163 6.34 3.95 -3.31
CA LYS A 163 5.40 2.88 -2.92
C LYS A 163 6.06 1.50 -2.81
N GLY A 164 7.20 1.29 -3.46
CA GLY A 164 7.95 0.03 -3.45
C GLY A 164 7.57 -0.91 -4.59
N ILE A 165 8.58 -1.59 -5.13
CA ILE A 165 8.44 -2.59 -6.20
C ILE A 165 7.54 -3.75 -5.74
N SER A 166 7.62 -4.16 -4.46
CA SER A 166 6.82 -5.28 -3.93
C SER A 166 5.32 -5.04 -4.11
N LYS A 167 4.86 -3.81 -3.84
CA LYS A 167 3.47 -3.42 -4.08
C LYS A 167 3.14 -3.48 -5.56
N HIS A 168 3.95 -2.87 -6.43
CA HIS A 168 3.66 -2.82 -7.86
C HIS A 168 3.73 -4.17 -8.58
N VAL A 169 4.51 -5.13 -8.06
CA VAL A 169 4.44 -6.52 -8.50
C VAL A 169 3.10 -7.16 -8.13
N SER A 170 2.54 -6.81 -6.97
CA SER A 170 1.18 -7.22 -6.58
C SER A 170 0.15 -6.58 -7.50
N ASP A 171 0.21 -5.26 -7.72
CA ASP A 171 -0.68 -4.56 -8.65
C ASP A 171 -0.63 -5.20 -10.06
N LEU A 172 0.56 -5.61 -10.53
CA LEU A 172 0.70 -6.34 -11.80
C LEU A 172 0.02 -7.72 -11.77
N ASN A 173 0.05 -8.44 -10.65
CA ASN A 173 -0.68 -9.71 -10.53
C ASN A 173 -2.19 -9.49 -10.68
N PHE A 174 -2.73 -8.44 -10.06
CA PHE A 174 -4.13 -8.06 -10.19
C PHE A 174 -4.46 -7.57 -11.61
N LEU A 175 -3.55 -6.86 -12.28
CA LEU A 175 -3.71 -6.50 -13.70
C LEU A 175 -3.83 -7.73 -14.60
N ILE A 176 -3.03 -8.77 -14.35
CA ILE A 176 -3.12 -10.04 -15.09
C ILE A 176 -4.49 -10.70 -14.86
N LEU A 177 -4.99 -10.67 -13.63
CA LEU A 177 -6.29 -11.21 -13.28
C LEU A 177 -7.43 -10.43 -13.97
N ASP A 178 -7.42 -9.10 -13.89
CA ASP A 178 -8.42 -8.23 -14.52
C ASP A 178 -8.48 -8.42 -16.05
N LEU A 179 -7.32 -8.55 -16.69
CA LEU A 179 -7.23 -8.83 -18.13
C LEU A 179 -7.71 -10.24 -18.48
N LEU A 180 -7.44 -11.24 -17.63
CA LEU A 180 -7.97 -12.58 -17.81
C LEU A 180 -9.50 -12.58 -17.74
N GLU A 181 -10.09 -11.86 -16.77
CA GLU A 181 -11.54 -11.76 -16.65
C GLU A 181 -12.16 -11.09 -17.87
N LYS A 182 -11.51 -10.05 -18.40
CA LYS A 182 -11.94 -9.38 -19.63
C LYS A 182 -11.91 -10.34 -20.83
N VAL A 183 -10.84 -11.14 -20.95
CA VAL A 183 -10.68 -12.21 -21.95
C VAL A 183 -11.79 -13.26 -21.88
N LEU A 184 -12.26 -13.58 -20.66
CA LEU A 184 -13.38 -14.51 -20.45
C LEU A 184 -14.72 -13.88 -20.83
N TYR A 185 -14.99 -12.65 -20.39
CA TYR A 185 -16.24 -11.94 -20.71
C TYR A 185 -16.42 -11.69 -22.21
N GLU A 186 -15.34 -11.36 -22.92
CA GLU A 186 -15.36 -11.13 -24.37
C GLU A 186 -15.30 -12.44 -25.19
N GLU A 187 -15.37 -13.60 -24.54
CA GLU A 187 -15.28 -14.93 -25.14
C GLU A 187 -14.05 -15.11 -26.07
N VAL A 188 -12.96 -14.41 -25.78
CA VAL A 188 -11.68 -14.60 -26.47
C VAL A 188 -11.19 -16.04 -26.23
N ILE A 189 -11.39 -16.53 -25.00
CA ILE A 189 -11.46 -17.95 -24.68
C ILE A 189 -12.94 -18.34 -24.56
N PRO A 190 -13.47 -19.17 -25.46
CA PRO A 190 -14.87 -19.59 -25.41
C PRO A 190 -15.24 -20.29 -24.10
N PHE A 191 -16.43 -20.01 -23.57
CA PHE A 191 -16.93 -20.60 -22.31
C PHE A 191 -16.87 -22.13 -22.29
N ASP A 192 -17.24 -22.78 -23.40
CA ASP A 192 -17.24 -24.25 -23.56
C ASP A 192 -15.83 -24.88 -23.53
N THR A 193 -14.79 -24.04 -23.60
CA THR A 193 -13.40 -24.44 -23.48
C THR A 193 -12.87 -24.21 -22.06
N VAL A 194 -13.47 -23.28 -21.31
CA VAL A 194 -13.12 -23.00 -19.91
C VAL A 194 -13.87 -23.93 -18.97
N VAL A 195 -15.08 -24.36 -19.31
CA VAL A 195 -15.90 -25.24 -18.49
C VAL A 195 -16.19 -26.54 -19.24
N ILE A 196 -15.72 -27.66 -18.70
CA ILE A 196 -15.85 -28.99 -19.27
C ILE A 196 -16.83 -29.85 -18.48
N HIS A 197 -17.51 -30.76 -19.16
CA HIS A 197 -18.36 -31.75 -18.51
C HIS A 197 -17.52 -32.94 -18.02
N LYS A 198 -17.53 -33.19 -16.72
CA LYS A 198 -16.93 -34.38 -16.11
C LYS A 198 -18.05 -35.24 -15.50
N GLY A 199 -18.62 -36.13 -16.32
CA GLY A 199 -19.80 -36.89 -15.94
C GLY A 199 -21.06 -36.02 -15.97
N LYS A 200 -21.73 -35.86 -14.83
CA LYS A 200 -22.92 -34.99 -14.68
C LYS A 200 -22.59 -33.60 -14.13
N GLU A 201 -21.32 -33.33 -13.84
CA GLU A 201 -20.88 -32.06 -13.24
C GLU A 201 -20.14 -31.22 -14.28
N LEU A 202 -20.36 -29.91 -14.24
CA LEU A 202 -19.51 -28.93 -14.90
C LEU A 202 -18.29 -28.67 -14.01
N LYS A 203 -17.09 -28.68 -14.61
CA LYS A 203 -15.85 -28.33 -13.93
C LYS A 203 -15.01 -27.38 -14.77
N PRO A 204 -14.26 -26.47 -14.15
CA PRO A 204 -13.33 -25.62 -14.88
C PRO A 204 -12.16 -26.45 -15.43
N ASP A 205 -11.72 -26.13 -16.63
CA ASP A 205 -10.49 -26.63 -17.24
C ASP A 205 -9.32 -25.76 -16.75
N LEU A 206 -8.68 -26.23 -15.70
CA LEU A 206 -7.58 -25.53 -15.03
C LEU A 206 -6.36 -25.32 -15.95
N ASP A 207 -6.14 -26.22 -16.91
CA ASP A 207 -5.02 -26.10 -17.85
C ASP A 207 -5.27 -24.98 -18.87
N ILE A 208 -6.52 -24.83 -19.32
CA ILE A 208 -6.93 -23.71 -20.18
C ILE A 208 -6.85 -22.38 -19.43
N LEU A 209 -7.26 -22.32 -18.16
CA LEU A 209 -7.15 -21.10 -17.35
C LEU A 209 -5.68 -20.69 -17.13
N LYS A 210 -4.81 -21.66 -16.83
CA LYS A 210 -3.34 -21.43 -16.76
C LYS A 210 -2.78 -20.92 -18.08
N LEU A 211 -3.16 -21.55 -19.20
CA LEU A 211 -2.78 -21.06 -20.52
C LEU A 211 -3.27 -19.61 -20.75
N GLY A 212 -4.49 -19.28 -20.30
CA GLY A 212 -5.03 -17.92 -20.34
C GLY A 212 -4.13 -16.93 -19.59
N ILE A 213 -3.75 -17.24 -18.34
CA ILE A 213 -2.83 -16.44 -17.52
C ILE A 213 -1.49 -16.23 -18.22
N GLU A 214 -0.86 -17.32 -18.70
CA GLU A 214 0.41 -17.27 -19.44
C GLU A 214 0.29 -16.40 -20.70
N SER A 215 -0.84 -16.50 -21.42
CA SER A 215 -1.09 -15.72 -22.63
C SER A 215 -1.30 -14.24 -22.34
N VAL A 216 -1.99 -13.90 -21.24
CA VAL A 216 -2.17 -12.52 -20.78
C VAL A 216 -0.82 -11.91 -20.40
N PHE A 217 -0.04 -12.62 -19.59
CA PHE A 217 1.29 -12.17 -19.19
C PHE A 217 2.24 -12.02 -20.39
N SER A 218 2.14 -12.92 -21.37
CA SER A 218 2.86 -12.81 -22.64
C SER A 218 2.45 -11.53 -23.41
N GLY A 219 1.18 -11.16 -23.39
CA GLY A 219 0.68 -9.93 -24.02
C GLY A 219 1.22 -8.67 -23.34
N ILE A 220 1.22 -8.65 -22.00
CA ILE A 220 1.78 -7.56 -21.20
C ILE A 220 3.28 -7.41 -21.49
N THR A 221 4.03 -8.51 -21.43
CA THR A 221 5.49 -8.49 -21.65
C THR A 221 5.86 -8.11 -23.08
N GLU A 222 5.15 -8.58 -24.10
CA GLU A 222 5.38 -8.15 -25.48
C GLU A 222 5.09 -6.65 -25.66
N TYR A 223 4.03 -6.12 -25.04
CA TYR A 223 3.69 -4.70 -25.13
C TYR A 223 4.75 -3.80 -24.46
N PHE A 224 5.11 -4.08 -23.21
CA PHE A 224 6.00 -3.21 -22.43
C PHE A 224 7.49 -3.47 -22.66
N LEU A 225 7.89 -4.73 -22.91
CA LEU A 225 9.30 -5.11 -23.08
C LEU A 225 9.71 -5.28 -24.55
N GLY A 226 8.74 -5.40 -25.47
CA GLY A 226 9.00 -5.68 -26.89
C GLY A 226 9.48 -7.12 -27.16
N GLU A 227 9.49 -7.97 -26.13
CA GLU A 227 9.94 -9.35 -26.23
C GLU A 227 8.81 -10.26 -26.72
N LYS A 228 9.00 -10.89 -27.88
CA LYS A 228 8.09 -11.92 -28.36
C LYS A 228 8.35 -13.21 -27.62
N GLU A 229 7.52 -13.53 -26.65
CA GLU A 229 7.53 -14.86 -26.06
C GLU A 229 7.02 -15.89 -27.07
N ILE A 230 7.86 -16.89 -27.31
CA ILE A 230 7.49 -18.11 -28.00
C ILE A 230 7.32 -19.15 -26.90
N LEU A 231 6.08 -19.40 -26.47
CA LEU A 231 5.79 -20.62 -25.72
C LEU A 231 6.32 -21.79 -26.55
N LYS A 232 7.17 -22.64 -25.95
CA LYS A 232 7.87 -23.72 -26.66
C LYS A 232 6.85 -24.51 -27.50
N THR A 233 6.94 -24.34 -28.81
CA THR A 233 5.99 -24.80 -29.84
C THR A 233 5.84 -26.32 -29.92
N GLY A 234 6.58 -27.09 -29.11
CA GLY A 234 6.44 -28.54 -28.97
C GLY A 234 5.49 -29.00 -27.86
N ILE A 235 4.99 -28.11 -27.00
CA ILE A 235 4.15 -28.47 -25.83
C ILE A 235 2.65 -28.25 -26.10
N LEU A 236 2.29 -27.27 -26.92
CA LEU A 236 0.89 -26.88 -27.15
C LEU A 236 0.32 -27.50 -28.43
N ASN A 237 -0.92 -27.97 -28.37
CA ASN A 237 -1.66 -28.40 -29.56
C ASN A 237 -2.21 -27.18 -30.35
N LYS A 238 -2.70 -27.41 -31.58
CA LYS A 238 -3.23 -26.35 -32.47
C LYS A 238 -4.31 -25.48 -31.81
N LYS A 239 -5.18 -26.06 -30.98
CA LYS A 239 -6.26 -25.33 -30.28
C LYS A 239 -5.64 -24.39 -29.24
N GLN A 240 -4.72 -24.89 -28.43
CA GLN A 240 -4.01 -24.11 -27.41
C GLN A 240 -3.18 -22.99 -28.03
N SER A 241 -2.45 -23.25 -29.12
CA SER A 241 -1.70 -22.21 -29.83
C SER A 241 -2.60 -21.09 -30.37
N SER A 242 -3.80 -21.44 -30.84
CA SER A 242 -4.80 -20.46 -31.29
C SER A 242 -5.31 -19.59 -30.14
N ILE A 243 -5.62 -20.19 -28.99
CA ILE A 243 -6.01 -19.47 -27.78
C ILE A 243 -4.92 -18.50 -27.35
N PHE A 244 -3.68 -18.99 -27.26
CA PHE A 244 -2.52 -18.17 -26.87
C PHE A 244 -2.38 -16.91 -27.73
N VAL A 245 -2.38 -17.07 -29.06
CA VAL A 245 -2.24 -15.93 -29.97
C VAL A 245 -3.41 -14.95 -29.87
N LYS A 246 -4.65 -15.46 -29.76
CA LYS A 246 -5.85 -14.62 -29.64
C LYS A 246 -5.82 -13.78 -28.37
N VAL A 247 -5.59 -14.43 -27.22
CA VAL A 247 -5.54 -13.77 -25.92
C VAL A 247 -4.42 -12.73 -25.88
N LYS A 248 -3.22 -13.10 -26.34
CA LYS A 248 -2.08 -12.19 -26.39
C LYS A 248 -2.37 -10.93 -27.20
N ASN A 249 -2.89 -11.08 -28.43
CA ASN A 249 -3.20 -9.96 -29.30
C ASN A 249 -4.31 -9.08 -28.72
N TYR A 250 -5.34 -9.71 -28.14
CA TYR A 250 -6.41 -9.00 -27.46
C TYR A 250 -5.87 -8.12 -26.33
N VAL A 251 -5.00 -8.65 -25.46
CA VAL A 251 -4.36 -7.89 -24.38
C VAL A 251 -3.54 -6.73 -24.92
N ILE A 252 -2.71 -6.96 -25.94
CA ILE A 252 -1.93 -5.90 -26.59
C ILE A 252 -2.83 -4.79 -27.11
N ASP A 253 -3.99 -5.13 -27.70
CA ASP A 253 -4.93 -4.14 -28.21
C ASP A 253 -5.62 -3.34 -27.09
N GLN A 254 -5.92 -3.96 -25.94
CA GLN A 254 -6.42 -3.22 -24.77
C GLN A 254 -5.37 -2.25 -24.21
N LEU A 255 -4.12 -2.69 -24.10
CA LEU A 255 -3.02 -1.89 -23.51
C LEU A 255 -2.61 -0.68 -24.37
N LYS A 256 -2.91 -0.69 -25.68
CA LYS A 256 -2.69 0.45 -26.59
C LYS A 256 -3.62 1.64 -26.30
N ASP A 257 -4.80 1.39 -25.75
CA ASP A 257 -5.71 2.43 -25.29
C ASP A 257 -5.19 2.96 -23.94
N LYS A 258 -4.60 4.16 -23.96
CA LYS A 258 -3.98 4.76 -22.78
C LYS A 258 -4.96 4.95 -21.63
N ASP A 259 -6.19 5.34 -21.95
CA ASP A 259 -7.21 5.57 -20.94
C ASP A 259 -7.69 4.22 -20.36
N GLU A 260 -7.79 3.17 -21.19
CA GLU A 260 -8.06 1.81 -20.69
C GLU A 260 -6.94 1.29 -19.79
N LEU A 261 -5.68 1.48 -20.17
CA LEU A 261 -4.53 1.07 -19.36
C LEU A 261 -4.56 1.78 -17.99
N GLU A 262 -4.76 3.09 -17.96
CA GLU A 262 -4.84 3.85 -16.71
C GLU A 262 -6.01 3.38 -15.83
N TYR A 263 -7.16 3.07 -16.44
CA TYR A 263 -8.30 2.49 -15.71
C TYR A 263 -7.97 1.10 -15.14
N LEU A 264 -7.33 0.22 -15.91
CA LEU A 264 -6.94 -1.12 -15.45
C LEU A 264 -5.91 -1.08 -14.32
N LEU A 265 -4.95 -0.16 -14.37
CA LEU A 265 -3.99 0.04 -13.28
C LEU A 265 -4.68 0.53 -12.01
N PHE A 266 -5.65 1.45 -12.15
CA PHE A 266 -6.47 1.90 -11.03
C PHE A 266 -7.31 0.76 -10.43
N THR A 267 -7.95 -0.07 -11.25
CA THR A 267 -8.73 -1.21 -10.73
C THR A 267 -7.84 -2.22 -10.04
N SER A 268 -6.66 -2.51 -10.60
CA SER A 268 -5.69 -3.44 -10.01
C SER A 268 -5.20 -2.98 -8.64
N ASP A 269 -4.90 -1.69 -8.47
CA ASP A 269 -4.50 -1.09 -7.18
C ASP A 269 -5.64 -1.22 -6.14
N ALA A 270 -6.87 -0.89 -6.54
CA ALA A 270 -8.04 -1.00 -5.66
C ALA A 270 -8.35 -2.45 -5.25
N ASP A 271 -8.19 -3.39 -6.19
CA ASP A 271 -8.44 -4.80 -5.94
C ASP A 271 -7.43 -5.41 -4.97
N GLU A 272 -6.16 -5.07 -5.17
CA GLU A 272 -5.04 -5.42 -4.31
C GLU A 272 -5.31 -4.95 -2.87
N GLU A 273 -5.67 -3.68 -2.70
CA GLU A 273 -6.03 -3.10 -1.39
C GLU A 273 -7.22 -3.81 -0.73
N SER A 274 -8.22 -4.21 -1.52
CA SER A 274 -9.45 -4.84 -1.00
C SER A 274 -9.30 -6.33 -0.65
N THR A 275 -8.37 -7.05 -1.30
CA THR A 275 -8.23 -8.50 -1.20
C THR A 275 -7.03 -8.91 -0.34
N GLU A 276 -5.85 -8.40 -0.67
CA GLU A 276 -4.58 -8.81 -0.05
C GLU A 276 -4.08 -7.76 0.96
N GLY A 277 -4.31 -6.48 0.67
CA GLY A 277 -3.82 -5.39 1.51
C GLY A 277 -2.31 -5.46 1.67
N ARG A 278 -1.55 -5.64 0.58
CA ARG A 278 -0.10 -5.80 0.58
C ARG A 278 0.60 -4.62 1.22
N ILE A 279 0.03 -3.41 1.17
CA ILE A 279 0.51 -2.28 1.99
C ILE A 279 0.52 -2.67 3.47
N PHE A 280 -0.59 -3.18 4.01
CA PHE A 280 -0.63 -3.65 5.40
C PHE A 280 0.36 -4.79 5.67
N THR A 281 0.49 -5.73 4.72
CA THR A 281 1.47 -6.84 4.83
C THR A 281 2.92 -6.36 4.78
N VAL A 282 3.22 -5.34 3.96
CA VAL A 282 4.53 -4.68 3.86
C VAL A 282 4.79 -3.84 5.11
N LEU A 283 3.76 -3.24 5.72
CA LEU A 283 3.86 -2.51 6.99
C LEU A 283 4.03 -3.44 8.21
N ASP A 284 3.74 -4.74 8.07
CA ASP A 284 3.93 -5.70 9.15
C ASP A 284 5.41 -5.79 9.59
N TYR A 285 5.61 -5.66 10.90
CA TYR A 285 6.94 -5.60 11.50
C TYR A 285 7.74 -6.87 11.22
N THR A 286 7.12 -8.06 11.25
CA THR A 286 7.82 -9.33 11.05
C THR A 286 8.32 -9.47 9.62
N ASN A 287 7.46 -9.13 8.66
CA ASN A 287 7.82 -9.17 7.24
C ASN A 287 8.93 -8.18 6.89
N GLN A 288 8.83 -6.93 7.35
CA GLN A 288 9.92 -5.98 7.16
C GLN A 288 11.20 -6.48 7.79
N LYS A 289 11.17 -6.93 9.05
CA LYS A 289 12.35 -7.45 9.74
C LYS A 289 13.04 -8.56 8.95
N ASN A 290 12.28 -9.48 8.35
CA ASN A 290 12.84 -10.53 7.48
C ASN A 290 13.55 -9.94 6.24
N VAL A 291 12.99 -8.90 5.62
CA VAL A 291 13.63 -8.17 4.51
C VAL A 291 14.94 -7.53 4.95
N PHE A 292 14.97 -6.87 6.11
CA PHE A 292 16.17 -6.29 6.69
C PHE A 292 17.25 -7.35 6.98
N GLU A 293 16.88 -8.46 7.63
CA GLU A 293 17.78 -9.57 7.92
C GLU A 293 18.33 -10.22 6.65
N GLU A 294 17.51 -10.40 5.62
CA GLU A 294 17.95 -10.96 4.34
C GLU A 294 18.88 -10.02 3.59
N SER A 295 18.61 -8.71 3.62
CA SER A 295 19.51 -7.70 3.06
C SER A 295 20.90 -7.74 3.70
N LEU A 296 21.00 -8.00 5.00
CA LEU A 296 22.30 -8.10 5.69
C LEU A 296 23.10 -9.35 5.34
N LYS A 297 22.44 -10.44 4.91
CA LYS A 297 23.12 -11.69 4.50
C LYS A 297 23.85 -11.56 3.16
N ARG A 298 23.61 -10.49 2.40
CA ARG A 298 24.28 -10.21 1.12
C ARG A 298 25.70 -9.69 1.34
N GLU A 299 26.63 -10.62 1.58
CA GLU A 299 28.06 -10.31 1.80
C GLU A 299 28.73 -9.63 0.60
N ASP A 300 28.18 -9.80 -0.61
CA ASP A 300 28.66 -9.21 -1.87
C ASP A 300 28.24 -7.75 -2.08
N ALA A 301 27.26 -7.25 -1.33
CA ALA A 301 26.67 -5.93 -1.49
C ALA A 301 27.28 -4.91 -0.50
N THR A 302 27.51 -3.67 -0.95
CA THR A 302 27.93 -2.58 -0.06
C THR A 302 26.78 -2.20 0.90
N VAL A 303 27.08 -1.46 1.97
CA VAL A 303 26.03 -0.97 2.89
C VAL A 303 25.01 -0.12 2.14
N ASN A 304 25.46 0.72 1.21
CA ASN A 304 24.58 1.54 0.38
C ASN A 304 23.66 0.68 -0.49
N ASP A 305 24.18 -0.37 -1.16
CA ASP A 305 23.37 -1.26 -2.00
C ASP A 305 22.32 -2.03 -1.19
N ARG A 306 22.64 -2.35 0.08
CA ARG A 306 21.72 -3.01 1.01
C ARG A 306 20.56 -2.08 1.37
N ILE A 307 20.88 -0.84 1.77
CA ILE A 307 19.86 0.18 2.07
C ILE A 307 19.02 0.46 0.81
N GLU A 308 19.66 0.65 -0.34
CA GLU A 308 18.98 0.87 -1.62
C GLU A 308 17.96 -0.24 -1.91
N SER A 309 18.37 -1.50 -1.78
CA SER A 309 17.47 -2.62 -2.05
C SER A 309 16.21 -2.62 -1.18
N ILE A 310 16.32 -2.18 0.08
CA ILE A 310 15.18 -2.08 1.01
C ILE A 310 14.26 -0.94 0.58
N PHE A 311 14.83 0.21 0.23
CA PHE A 311 14.07 1.37 -0.21
C PHE A 311 13.29 1.11 -1.49
N TRP A 312 13.92 0.50 -2.48
CA TRP A 312 13.24 0.12 -3.71
C TRP A 312 12.22 -1.00 -3.51
N LEU A 313 12.48 -1.96 -2.62
CA LEU A 313 11.58 -3.09 -2.40
C LEU A 313 10.31 -2.68 -1.64
N LEU A 314 10.48 -1.95 -0.53
CA LEU A 314 9.38 -1.58 0.38
C LEU A 314 8.75 -0.23 0.04
N GLY A 315 9.52 0.69 -0.54
CA GLY A 315 9.10 2.05 -0.80
C GLY A 315 9.29 2.98 0.40
N ILE A 316 9.75 4.21 0.16
CA ILE A 316 10.01 5.23 1.20
C ILE A 316 8.82 5.41 2.15
N ASP A 317 7.60 5.39 1.62
CA ASP A 317 6.38 5.66 2.40
C ASP A 317 6.06 4.54 3.40
N ASN A 318 6.62 3.33 3.20
CA ASN A 318 6.27 2.15 3.99
C ASN A 318 7.38 1.67 4.92
N ILE A 319 8.59 2.23 4.84
CA ILE A 319 9.73 1.74 5.63
C ILE A 319 9.49 1.98 7.12
N ASN A 320 9.61 0.91 7.91
CA ASN A 320 9.68 1.01 9.35
C ASN A 320 11.03 1.61 9.74
N ILE A 321 11.01 2.88 10.11
CA ILE A 321 12.22 3.64 10.43
C ILE A 321 12.96 3.02 11.61
N THR A 322 12.26 2.47 12.61
CA THR A 322 12.88 1.82 13.77
C THR A 322 13.72 0.62 13.36
N LEU A 323 13.19 -0.26 12.50
CA LEU A 323 13.98 -1.35 11.95
C LEU A 323 15.16 -0.82 11.13
N LEU A 324 14.95 0.20 10.31
CA LEU A 324 16.01 0.78 9.48
C LEU A 324 17.21 1.24 10.32
N VAL A 325 16.98 2.00 11.39
CA VAL A 325 18.05 2.52 12.26
C VAL A 325 18.64 1.48 13.21
N MET A 326 17.93 0.39 13.51
CA MET A 326 18.49 -0.75 14.26
C MET A 326 19.50 -1.55 13.43
N TYR A 327 19.27 -1.64 12.12
CA TYR A 327 20.06 -2.45 11.21
C TYR A 327 21.18 -1.66 10.51
N PHE A 328 21.01 -0.34 10.34
CA PHE A 328 21.95 0.51 9.62
C PHE A 328 22.28 1.80 10.38
N ASP A 329 23.51 2.30 10.18
CA ASP A 329 23.95 3.56 10.74
C ASP A 329 23.20 4.72 10.07
N THR A 330 22.83 5.74 10.83
CA THR A 330 22.05 6.83 10.24
C THR A 330 22.85 7.68 9.26
N ASP A 331 24.17 7.73 9.38
CA ASP A 331 25.03 8.34 8.37
C ASP A 331 24.90 7.65 7.01
N ASP A 332 24.81 6.31 6.99
CA ASP A 332 24.63 5.53 5.76
C ASP A 332 23.23 5.72 5.17
N ILE A 333 22.19 5.70 6.01
CA ILE A 333 20.80 5.97 5.61
C ILE A 333 20.71 7.35 4.96
N VAL A 334 21.31 8.34 5.60
CA VAL A 334 21.30 9.72 5.15
C VAL A 334 22.11 9.91 3.88
N TYR A 335 23.28 9.28 3.81
CA TYR A 335 24.08 9.27 2.59
C TYR A 335 23.27 8.69 1.42
N TYR A 336 22.57 7.58 1.64
CA TYR A 336 21.69 7.00 0.63
C TYR A 336 20.57 7.95 0.20
N ILE A 337 19.86 8.61 1.13
CA ILE A 337 18.81 9.58 0.78
C ILE A 337 19.35 10.71 -0.11
N LEU A 338 20.58 11.16 0.12
CA LEU A 338 21.22 12.19 -0.71
C LEU A 338 21.52 11.69 -2.11
N GLU A 339 22.09 10.49 -2.22
CA GLU A 339 22.35 9.85 -3.51
C GLU A 339 21.04 9.63 -4.25
N LEU A 340 19.97 9.25 -3.56
CA LEU A 340 18.64 9.08 -4.14
C LEU A 340 18.03 10.40 -4.61
N LEU A 341 18.18 11.50 -3.86
CA LEU A 341 17.76 12.83 -4.29
C LEU A 341 18.57 13.31 -5.50
N ARG A 342 19.88 13.04 -5.53
CA ARG A 342 20.76 13.35 -6.66
C ARG A 342 20.36 12.54 -7.89
N GLN A 343 20.12 11.25 -7.73
CA GLN A 343 19.61 10.37 -8.77
C GLN A 343 18.26 10.87 -9.29
N ALA A 344 17.32 11.22 -8.40
CA ALA A 344 16.03 11.79 -8.78
C ALA A 344 16.16 13.06 -9.62
N GLN A 345 17.14 13.89 -9.32
CA GLN A 345 17.44 15.09 -10.09
C GLN A 345 18.07 14.76 -11.45
N ASP A 346 19.05 13.84 -11.48
CA ASP A 346 19.80 13.47 -12.68
C ASP A 346 18.94 12.67 -13.68
N GLU A 347 18.08 11.78 -13.18
CA GLU A 347 17.19 10.91 -13.96
C GLU A 347 15.80 11.54 -14.22
N GLY A 348 15.51 12.66 -13.56
CA GLY A 348 14.33 13.49 -13.84
C GLY A 348 13.03 13.06 -13.15
N PHE A 349 13.12 12.28 -12.06
CA PHE A 349 11.98 11.84 -11.25
C PHE A 349 11.79 12.62 -9.93
N LEU A 350 12.47 13.77 -9.75
CA LEU A 350 12.29 14.68 -8.61
C LEU A 350 10.92 15.43 -8.63
N THR A 351 9.83 14.67 -8.59
CA THR A 351 8.44 15.18 -8.62
C THR A 351 8.00 15.72 -7.25
N GLU A 352 6.94 16.54 -7.22
CA GLU A 352 6.34 17.00 -5.96
C GLU A 352 5.76 15.87 -5.11
N ARG A 353 5.47 14.71 -5.72
CA ARG A 353 5.08 13.50 -5.00
C ARG A 353 6.29 12.92 -4.27
N PHE A 354 7.37 12.68 -5.00
CA PHE A 354 8.61 12.15 -4.44
C PHE A 354 9.17 13.03 -3.31
N LYS A 355 9.20 14.37 -3.51
CA LYS A 355 9.62 15.31 -2.46
C LYS A 355 8.77 15.21 -1.20
N ARG A 356 7.45 15.02 -1.32
CA ARG A 356 6.54 14.84 -0.18
C ARG A 356 6.83 13.55 0.57
N SER A 357 7.05 12.45 -0.14
CA SER A 357 7.43 11.16 0.47
C SER A 357 8.77 11.25 1.21
N VAL A 358 9.80 11.81 0.57
CA VAL A 358 11.12 12.03 1.21
C VAL A 358 10.99 12.95 2.42
N LYS A 359 10.22 14.04 2.32
CA LYS A 359 9.95 14.94 3.45
C LYS A 359 9.32 14.16 4.62
N SER A 360 8.22 13.46 4.38
CA SER A 360 7.53 12.67 5.41
C SER A 360 8.47 11.67 6.08
N PHE A 361 9.27 10.97 5.27
CA PHE A 361 10.28 10.05 5.76
C PHE A 361 11.34 10.75 6.63
N LEU A 362 11.85 11.91 6.21
CA LEU A 362 12.83 12.69 6.99
C LEU A 362 12.23 13.26 8.29
N GLU A 363 11.00 13.77 8.26
CA GLU A 363 10.29 14.22 9.47
C GLU A 363 10.18 13.09 10.50
N ASN A 364 9.87 11.88 10.03
CA ASN A 364 9.82 10.70 10.89
C ASN A 364 11.23 10.25 11.32
N LEU A 365 12.21 10.22 10.41
CA LEU A 365 13.60 9.85 10.72
C LEU A 365 14.20 10.78 11.78
N PHE A 366 13.91 12.07 11.70
CA PHE A 366 14.40 13.06 12.64
C PHE A 366 13.75 12.99 14.02
N GLN A 367 12.69 12.19 14.16
CA GLN A 367 12.21 11.80 15.47
C GLN A 367 13.11 10.76 16.13
N TYR A 368 14.00 10.05 15.41
CA TYR A 368 14.81 8.94 15.94
C TYR A 368 16.35 9.16 16.07
N PRO A 369 16.88 10.30 16.53
CA PRO A 369 18.32 10.63 16.54
C PRO A 369 19.29 9.73 17.32
N TYR A 370 18.83 8.75 18.10
CA TYR A 370 19.72 7.96 19.00
C TYR A 370 19.55 6.45 18.91
N ILE A 371 18.79 5.95 17.95
CA ILE A 371 18.84 4.52 17.58
C ILE A 371 20.03 4.26 16.63
N SER A 372 20.62 5.32 16.09
CA SER A 372 21.75 5.27 15.17
C SER A 372 23.05 4.83 15.86
N LYS A 373 23.73 3.84 15.30
CA LYS A 373 25.09 3.43 15.70
C LYS A 373 26.21 4.41 15.24
N GLY A 374 25.86 5.57 14.66
CA GLY A 374 26.80 6.51 14.03
C GLY A 374 26.73 7.95 14.55
N PHE A 375 27.78 8.73 14.30
CA PHE A 375 27.83 10.17 14.56
C PHE A 375 27.56 10.93 13.25
N MET A 376 26.40 11.56 13.14
CA MET A 376 26.04 12.31 11.92
C MET A 376 27.11 13.35 11.55
N ASN A 377 27.75 13.13 10.40
CA ASN A 377 28.49 14.20 9.75
C ASN A 377 27.51 15.30 9.32
N GLN A 378 27.41 16.35 10.14
CA GLN A 378 26.48 17.47 9.99
C GLN A 378 26.51 18.11 8.59
N LYS A 379 27.64 18.02 7.85
CA LYS A 379 27.79 18.64 6.53
C LYS A 379 27.10 17.88 5.40
N THR A 380 26.80 16.60 5.57
CA THR A 380 26.36 15.72 4.48
C THR A 380 24.94 16.09 4.01
N LEU A 381 24.00 16.33 4.93
CA LEU A 381 22.61 16.71 4.60
C LEU A 381 22.38 18.20 4.34
N ASP A 382 23.26 19.07 4.83
CA ASP A 382 23.02 20.52 4.86
C ASP A 382 22.66 21.11 3.49
N LYS A 383 23.31 20.61 2.43
CA LYS A 383 23.07 21.10 1.07
C LYS A 383 21.67 20.70 0.56
N ALA A 384 21.29 19.44 0.70
CA ALA A 384 20.00 18.96 0.20
C ALA A 384 18.84 19.53 1.02
N MET A 385 19.00 19.59 2.35
CA MET A 385 17.99 20.19 3.24
C MET A 385 17.71 21.65 2.88
N ARG A 386 18.77 22.43 2.60
CA ARG A 386 18.59 23.82 2.14
C ARG A 386 17.99 23.90 0.75
N ILE A 387 18.50 23.14 -0.23
CA ILE A 387 18.02 23.25 -1.62
C ILE A 387 16.55 22.83 -1.75
N LEU A 388 16.11 21.80 -1.04
CA LEU A 388 14.79 21.20 -1.24
C LEU A 388 13.76 21.65 -0.21
N PHE A 389 14.18 22.08 0.99
CA PHE A 389 13.28 22.29 2.11
C PHE A 389 13.58 23.53 2.96
N GLU A 390 14.36 24.51 2.46
CA GLU A 390 14.69 25.75 3.21
C GLU A 390 13.45 26.53 3.63
N ASP A 391 12.39 26.52 2.82
CA ASP A 391 11.12 27.18 3.14
C ASP A 391 10.30 26.45 4.22
N ASP A 392 10.64 25.19 4.52
CA ASP A 392 9.95 24.40 5.55
C ASP A 392 10.59 24.60 6.92
N LYS A 393 10.16 25.65 7.63
CA LYS A 393 10.68 25.99 8.95
C LYS A 393 10.57 24.85 9.97
N LYS A 394 9.52 24.02 9.90
CA LYS A 394 9.32 22.92 10.86
C LYS A 394 10.35 21.83 10.62
N LEU A 395 10.46 21.34 9.38
CA LEU A 395 11.46 20.33 9.03
C LEU A 395 12.89 20.84 9.29
N MET A 396 13.18 22.11 8.99
CA MET A 396 14.48 22.71 9.26
C MET A 396 14.77 22.81 10.76
N ALA A 397 13.77 23.12 11.59
CA ALA A 397 13.91 23.07 13.04
C ALA A 397 14.21 21.63 13.52
N ASP A 398 13.42 20.65 13.07
CA ASP A 398 13.60 19.24 13.41
C ASP A 398 15.00 18.75 13.02
N TYR A 399 15.45 19.10 11.82
CA TYR A 399 16.80 18.82 11.33
C TYR A 399 17.90 19.50 12.16
N SER A 400 17.74 20.78 12.53
CA SER A 400 18.70 21.47 13.40
C SER A 400 18.77 20.85 14.80
N TYR A 401 17.63 20.44 15.37
CA TYR A 401 17.59 19.72 16.64
C TYR A 401 18.29 18.36 16.53
N TYR A 402 17.93 17.59 15.49
CA TYR A 402 18.50 16.29 15.18
C TYR A 402 20.03 16.34 15.03
N THR A 403 20.54 17.35 14.33
CA THR A 403 21.98 17.57 14.11
C THR A 403 22.70 18.23 15.30
N LYS A 404 22.02 18.42 16.43
CA LYS A 404 22.53 19.06 17.66
C LYS A 404 22.95 20.53 17.47
N ARG A 405 22.41 21.21 16.47
CA ARG A 405 22.60 22.66 16.23
C ARG A 405 21.56 23.45 17.00
N TYR A 406 21.63 23.35 18.32
CA TYR A 406 20.63 23.89 19.24
C TYR A 406 20.44 25.41 19.08
N ASP A 407 21.49 26.16 18.74
CA ASP A 407 21.36 27.59 18.44
C ASP A 407 20.44 27.88 17.26
N GLN A 408 20.63 27.17 16.16
CA GLN A 408 19.81 27.32 14.95
C GLN A 408 18.38 26.83 15.21
N PHE A 409 18.22 25.71 15.91
CA PHE A 409 16.90 25.22 16.31
C PHE A 409 16.13 26.25 17.16
N LEU A 410 16.78 26.83 18.17
CA LEU A 410 16.17 27.85 19.03
C LEU A 410 15.88 29.14 18.27
N GLU A 411 16.64 29.47 17.22
CA GLU A 411 16.37 30.61 16.36
C GLU A 411 15.15 30.36 15.45
N ILE A 412 15.12 29.24 14.72
CA ILE A 412 14.03 28.88 13.81
C ILE A 412 12.71 28.75 14.57
N THR A 413 12.74 28.13 15.75
CA THR A 413 11.52 27.88 16.54
C THR A 413 10.95 29.12 17.22
N LYS A 414 11.64 30.26 17.27
CA LYS A 414 11.04 31.53 17.74
C LYS A 414 9.89 31.99 16.86
N ASP A 415 9.98 31.70 15.57
CA ASP A 415 8.97 32.06 14.57
C ASP A 415 7.82 31.04 14.50
N ILE A 416 8.01 29.86 15.08
CA ILE A 416 7.02 28.79 15.12
C ILE A 416 6.15 29.04 16.35
N GLN A 417 4.96 29.62 16.16
CA GLN A 417 3.98 29.85 17.25
C GLN A 417 3.29 28.55 17.73
N ASP A 418 4.01 27.43 17.72
CA ASP A 418 3.46 26.16 18.15
C ASP A 418 3.58 26.03 19.66
N LYS A 419 2.42 25.88 20.33
CA LYS A 419 2.34 25.64 21.78
C LYS A 419 2.30 24.16 22.11
N ASP A 420 2.49 23.30 21.12
CA ASP A 420 2.67 21.87 21.30
C ASP A 420 3.67 21.57 22.45
N PRO A 421 3.25 20.80 23.49
CA PRO A 421 4.10 20.45 24.62
C PRO A 421 5.42 19.81 24.20
N TYR A 422 5.44 19.08 23.09
CA TYR A 422 6.63 18.40 22.61
C TYR A 422 7.67 19.36 22.03
N THR A 423 7.23 20.37 21.27
CA THR A 423 8.09 21.47 20.81
C THR A 423 8.65 22.28 21.98
N GLN A 424 7.84 22.61 22.99
CA GLN A 424 8.29 23.30 24.20
C GLN A 424 9.34 22.49 24.96
N LEU A 425 9.14 21.18 25.04
CA LEU A 425 10.05 20.27 25.70
C LEU A 425 11.40 20.18 24.97
N ARG A 426 11.40 20.10 23.63
CA ARG A 426 12.62 20.16 22.81
C ARG A 426 13.35 21.50 22.96
N GLN A 427 12.64 22.63 23.00
CA GLN A 427 13.23 23.96 23.27
C GLN A 427 13.90 24.03 24.64
N LEU A 428 13.22 23.55 25.68
CA LEU A 428 13.76 23.51 27.03
C LEU A 428 15.01 22.61 27.10
N THR A 429 14.94 21.45 26.45
CA THR A 429 16.06 20.48 26.37
C THR A 429 17.25 21.08 25.63
N ALA A 430 17.03 21.74 24.48
CA ALA A 430 18.08 22.40 23.71
C ALA A 430 18.80 23.49 24.52
N ARG A 431 18.07 24.30 25.31
CA ARG A 431 18.65 25.31 26.21
C ARG A 431 19.51 24.67 27.30
N TYR A 432 19.05 23.56 27.88
CA TYR A 432 19.80 22.82 28.88
C TYR A 432 21.09 22.22 28.30
N LEU A 433 20.99 21.52 27.16
CA LEU A 433 22.14 20.88 26.51
C LEU A 433 23.19 21.87 25.99
N LYS A 434 22.77 23.09 25.66
CA LYS A 434 23.67 24.19 25.32
C LYS A 434 24.32 24.85 26.55
N GLY A 435 23.74 24.66 27.73
CA GLY A 435 24.19 25.30 28.98
C GLY A 435 23.59 26.70 29.23
N ASP A 436 22.54 27.08 28.49
CA ASP A 436 21.83 28.36 28.68
C ASP A 436 21.03 28.40 29.99
N ILE A 437 20.72 27.23 30.56
CA ILE A 437 20.01 27.06 31.83
C ILE A 437 20.67 25.97 32.68
N SER A 438 20.61 26.10 34.00
CA SER A 438 21.17 25.10 34.90
C SER A 438 20.33 23.82 34.93
N LYS A 439 20.89 22.72 35.45
CA LYS A 439 20.14 21.47 35.72
C LYS A 439 18.91 21.72 36.61
N GLU A 440 19.04 22.59 37.60
CA GLU A 440 17.96 22.91 38.52
C GLU A 440 16.86 23.73 37.84
N ASP A 441 17.23 24.71 37.02
CA ASP A 441 16.27 25.46 36.21
C ASP A 441 15.55 24.54 35.23
N TYR A 442 16.28 23.67 34.54
CA TYR A 442 15.71 22.67 33.63
C TYR A 442 14.64 21.83 34.33
N LYS A 443 14.93 21.29 35.52
CA LYS A 443 13.96 20.54 36.34
C LYS A 443 12.73 21.36 36.70
N ASN A 444 12.91 22.61 37.14
CA ASN A 444 11.80 23.47 37.53
C ASN A 444 10.86 23.76 36.35
N TRP A 445 11.42 23.94 35.15
CA TRP A 445 10.64 24.15 33.93
C TRP A 445 9.94 22.88 33.44
N LEU A 446 10.53 21.69 33.62
CA LEU A 446 9.91 20.41 33.24
C LEU A 446 8.56 20.19 33.92
N ILE A 447 8.41 20.60 35.19
CA ILE A 447 7.14 20.48 35.94
C ILE A 447 5.99 21.22 35.24
N LEU A 448 6.30 22.28 34.50
CA LEU A 448 5.31 23.16 33.90
C LEU A 448 4.85 22.68 32.51
N ILE A 449 5.51 21.67 31.93
CA ILE A 449 5.16 21.09 30.63
C ILE A 449 4.20 19.92 30.85
N PRO A 450 2.95 19.98 30.36
CA PRO A 450 1.93 18.97 30.62
C PRO A 450 2.09 17.76 29.68
N SER A 451 3.19 17.02 29.82
CA SER A 451 3.46 15.80 29.03
C SER A 451 4.02 14.66 29.90
N GLY A 452 3.74 13.41 29.53
CA GLY A 452 4.24 12.22 30.24
C GLY A 452 5.78 12.14 30.21
N GLU A 453 6.36 12.61 29.10
CA GLU A 453 7.78 12.76 28.86
C GLU A 453 8.42 13.75 29.84
N ALA A 454 7.85 14.94 29.96
CA ALA A 454 8.34 15.96 30.88
C ALA A 454 8.31 15.48 32.34
N HIS A 455 7.24 14.76 32.71
CA HIS A 455 7.12 14.15 34.04
C HIS A 455 8.18 13.06 34.28
N PHE A 456 8.46 12.22 33.28
CA PHE A 456 9.52 11.24 33.38
C PHE A 456 10.90 11.89 33.55
N LEU A 457 11.23 12.89 32.71
CA LEU A 457 12.50 13.61 32.77
C LEU A 457 12.71 14.28 34.12
N TYR A 458 11.65 14.87 34.69
CA TYR A 458 11.70 15.47 36.01
C TYR A 458 12.13 14.44 37.08
N ASN A 459 11.54 13.25 37.06
CA ASN A 459 11.86 12.18 38.01
C ASN A 459 13.26 11.61 37.80
N LEU A 460 13.71 11.49 36.54
CA LEU A 460 15.08 11.11 36.19
C LEU A 460 16.10 12.06 36.83
N PHE A 461 15.91 13.36 36.64
CA PHE A 461 16.84 14.37 37.15
C PHE A 461 16.71 14.67 38.64
N SER A 462 15.71 14.10 39.29
CA SER A 462 15.47 14.19 40.73
C SER A 462 15.90 12.92 41.48
N ASP A 463 16.55 11.97 40.80
CA ASP A 463 17.00 10.68 41.34
C ASP A 463 15.87 9.91 42.08
N SER A 464 14.62 10.19 41.70
CA SER A 464 13.40 9.69 42.33
C SER A 464 12.64 8.79 41.36
N LEU A 465 13.38 8.06 40.52
CA LEU A 465 12.83 7.13 39.55
C LEU A 465 11.96 6.02 40.16
N ASP A 466 12.16 5.68 41.44
CA ASP A 466 11.30 4.75 42.19
C ASP A 466 9.90 5.31 42.52
N SER A 467 9.75 6.63 42.46
CA SER A 467 8.48 7.32 42.73
C SER A 467 7.57 7.46 41.51
N LEU A 468 8.01 6.96 40.35
CA LEU A 468 7.18 6.93 39.14
C LEU A 468 5.94 6.04 39.37
N PRO A 469 4.73 6.52 39.01
CA PRO A 469 3.52 5.72 39.07
C PRO A 469 3.66 4.36 38.37
N TYR A 470 2.97 3.34 38.88
CA TYR A 470 3.02 1.98 38.30
C TYR A 470 2.46 1.91 36.87
N ASP A 471 1.59 2.85 36.51
CA ASP A 471 0.96 3.04 35.22
C ASP A 471 1.73 3.98 34.28
N ASN A 472 2.91 4.49 34.68
CA ASN A 472 3.73 5.31 33.79
C ASN A 472 4.42 4.45 32.71
N GLU A 473 4.12 4.72 31.45
CA GLU A 473 4.61 3.97 30.26
C GLU A 473 6.14 3.92 30.15
N TYR A 474 6.86 4.88 30.73
CA TYR A 474 8.33 4.97 30.68
C TYR A 474 9.04 4.26 31.85
N ARG A 475 8.32 3.66 32.80
CA ARG A 475 8.92 2.99 33.98
C ARG A 475 9.89 1.87 33.63
N ILE A 476 9.68 1.20 32.52
CA ILE A 476 10.58 0.18 31.99
C ILE A 476 11.95 0.73 31.56
N LEU A 477 12.04 1.99 31.11
CA LEU A 477 13.33 2.66 30.85
C LEU A 477 14.14 2.84 32.15
N VAL A 478 13.47 3.00 33.29
CA VAL A 478 14.11 3.04 34.62
C VAL A 478 14.77 1.72 34.97
N ASP A 479 14.08 0.61 34.70
CA ASP A 479 14.60 -0.73 34.99
C ASP A 479 15.85 -1.00 34.14
N ILE A 480 15.86 -0.58 32.87
CA ILE A 480 17.04 -0.67 31.97
C ILE A 480 18.17 0.25 32.46
N TYR A 481 17.86 1.48 32.88
CA TYR A 481 18.84 2.44 33.41
C TYR A 481 19.50 1.95 34.69
N LYS A 482 18.72 1.39 35.61
CA LYS A 482 19.21 0.88 36.91
C LYS A 482 19.99 -0.42 36.79
N LYS A 483 19.62 -1.31 35.85
CA LYS A 483 20.33 -2.58 35.64
C LYS A 483 21.63 -2.44 34.85
N GLY A 484 21.88 -1.29 34.21
CA GLY A 484 23.07 -1.08 33.39
C GLY A 484 23.08 -1.94 32.12
N GLU A 485 21.94 -2.45 31.67
CA GLU A 485 21.81 -3.32 30.48
C GLU A 485 21.97 -2.56 29.13
N PHE A 486 22.39 -1.30 29.17
CA PHE A 486 22.67 -0.45 27.99
C PHE A 486 23.95 -0.84 27.22
N VAL A 487 24.54 -1.99 27.50
CA VAL A 487 25.89 -2.34 27.06
C VAL A 487 25.82 -3.21 25.79
N GLU A 488 26.25 -2.66 24.65
CA GLU A 488 26.99 -3.47 23.67
C GLU A 488 28.20 -4.04 24.40
N GLU A 489 28.38 -5.37 24.36
CA GLU A 489 29.43 -6.10 25.08
C GLU A 489 30.78 -5.35 25.06
N GLY A 490 31.15 -4.71 26.18
CA GLY A 490 32.53 -4.32 26.47
C GLY A 490 32.88 -2.85 26.74
N LYS A 491 31.94 -1.88 26.78
CA LYS A 491 32.26 -0.51 27.27
C LYS A 491 31.15 0.08 28.14
N ASP A 492 31.52 0.59 29.32
CA ASP A 492 30.61 1.29 30.24
C ASP A 492 30.63 2.80 29.94
N PRO A 493 29.53 3.40 29.45
CA PRO A 493 29.47 4.83 29.17
C PRO A 493 29.40 5.65 30.47
N SER A 494 29.82 6.91 30.41
CA SER A 494 29.72 7.84 31.53
C SER A 494 28.26 8.07 31.95
N GLU A 495 28.04 8.45 33.21
CA GLU A 495 26.70 8.72 33.76
C GLU A 495 25.96 9.82 32.98
N GLU A 496 26.69 10.83 32.48
CA GLU A 496 26.15 11.88 31.62
C GLU A 496 25.65 11.33 30.27
N GLU A 497 26.37 10.39 29.66
CA GLU A 497 25.96 9.72 28.41
C GLU A 497 24.71 8.83 28.61
N LYS A 498 24.58 8.19 29.77
CA LYS A 498 23.37 7.40 30.14
C LYS A 498 22.15 8.29 30.31
N ILE A 499 22.30 9.38 31.06
CA ILE A 499 21.23 10.37 31.28
C ILE A 499 20.82 11.00 29.94
N TYR A 500 21.79 11.39 29.13
CA TYR A 500 21.57 11.92 27.78
C TYR A 500 20.74 10.95 26.93
N THR A 501 21.17 9.70 26.79
CA THR A 501 20.47 8.66 26.02
C THR A 501 19.02 8.49 26.47
N MET A 502 18.77 8.57 27.77
CA MET A 502 17.45 8.36 28.32
C MET A 502 16.53 9.57 28.14
N ILE A 503 17.05 10.80 28.22
CA ILE A 503 16.28 12.00 27.89
C ILE A 503 15.72 11.88 26.49
N LEU A 504 16.58 11.44 25.58
CA LEU A 504 16.29 11.45 24.16
C LEU A 504 15.25 10.38 23.83
N ARG A 505 15.37 9.15 24.37
CA ARG A 505 14.35 8.11 24.24
C ARG A 505 12.95 8.58 24.65
N VAL A 506 12.88 9.34 25.74
CA VAL A 506 11.62 9.86 26.29
C VAL A 506 11.02 10.93 25.40
N LEU A 507 11.82 11.74 24.71
CA LEU A 507 11.33 12.70 23.71
C LEU A 507 10.87 12.01 22.41
N GLY A 508 10.28 10.82 22.45
CA GLY A 508 9.71 10.15 21.28
C GLY A 508 10.74 9.63 20.27
N VAL A 509 11.98 9.39 20.72
CA VAL A 509 13.09 8.90 19.87
C VAL A 509 13.19 7.36 19.82
N TYR A 510 12.18 6.66 20.33
CA TYR A 510 12.06 5.21 20.28
C TYR A 510 10.56 4.86 20.28
N PRO A 511 10.03 4.02 19.37
CA PRO A 511 8.72 3.42 19.61
C PRO A 511 8.87 2.26 20.59
N GLU A 512 7.78 1.93 21.28
CA GLU A 512 7.71 0.76 22.17
C GLU A 512 8.16 -0.52 21.44
N GLU A 513 9.37 -0.98 21.74
CA GLU A 513 9.95 -2.18 21.16
C GLU A 513 9.15 -3.42 21.60
N GLU A 514 8.96 -4.39 20.70
CA GLU A 514 8.40 -5.72 21.01
C GLU A 514 9.20 -6.45 22.12
N ARG A 515 10.46 -6.03 22.33
CA ARG A 515 11.36 -6.47 23.40
C ARG A 515 10.94 -5.95 24.78
N LEU A 516 10.40 -4.74 24.86
CA LEU A 516 9.77 -4.19 26.07
C LEU A 516 8.42 -4.89 26.34
N LYS A 517 7.64 -5.22 25.30
CA LYS A 517 6.45 -6.07 25.43
C LYS A 517 6.77 -7.47 25.95
N LYS A 518 7.86 -8.10 25.49
CA LYS A 518 8.36 -9.37 26.02
C LYS A 518 8.82 -9.27 27.49
N LEU A 519 9.47 -8.17 27.87
CA LEU A 519 9.86 -7.90 29.26
C LEU A 519 8.65 -7.57 30.16
N LEU A 520 7.63 -6.90 29.62
CA LEU A 520 6.32 -6.68 30.26
C LEU A 520 5.61 -8.02 30.52
N ASN A 521 5.54 -8.90 29.53
CA ASN A 521 4.93 -10.23 29.69
C ASN A 521 5.67 -11.09 30.73
N LEU A 522 7.00 -11.02 30.79
CA LEU A 522 7.81 -11.68 31.83
C LEU A 522 7.53 -11.15 33.26
N ARG A 523 7.00 -9.93 33.40
CA ARG A 523 6.60 -9.34 34.69
C ARG A 523 5.20 -9.77 35.13
N TYR A 524 4.36 -10.27 34.22
CA TYR A 524 3.02 -10.79 34.50
C TYR A 524 2.97 -12.33 34.57
N GLU A 525 4.05 -13.02 34.19
CA GLU A 525 4.23 -14.47 34.35
C GLU A 525 4.99 -14.87 35.64
N ALA A 526 5.42 -13.90 36.46
CA ALA A 526 5.99 -14.09 37.81
C ALA A 526 5.06 -13.50 38.87
#